data_AF-A0A3D4PPN7-F1
#
_entry.id   AF-A0A3D4PPN7-F1
#
_cell.length_a   1.000
_cell.length_b   1.000
_cell.length_c   1.000
_cell.angle_alpha   90.00
_cell.angle_beta   90.00
_cell.angle_gamma   90.00
#
_symmetry.space_group_name_H-M   'P 1'
#
loop_
_entity.id
_entity.type
_entity.pdbx_description
1 polymer ?
#
loop_
_entity_poly.entity_id
_entity_poly.type
_entity_poly.pdbx_seq_one_letter_code
_entity_poly.pdbx_strand_id
1 'polypeptide(L)'
;MVTTNTGRILRITPEDEAARAAAAAAATVVAPNIDPARRTDVLFRVRREEGHELSSWWMIGAFVVTSGLVIMLLSWVPGSS
;
A
#
# COMPACT_ATOMS: atom_id res chain seq x y z
N MET A 1 -26.55 9.42 -31.43
CA MET A 1 -27.24 8.16 -31.79
C MET A 1 -26.32 7.01 -31.42
N VAL A 2 -26.65 6.22 -30.40
CA VAL A 2 -25.76 5.15 -29.89
C VAL A 2 -26.32 3.81 -30.35
N THR A 3 -25.52 3.03 -31.07
CA THR A 3 -25.86 1.66 -31.45
C THR A 3 -25.41 0.73 -30.33
N THR A 4 -26.34 -0.05 -29.78
CA THR A 4 -25.98 -1.11 -28.83
C THR A 4 -25.46 -2.32 -29.62
N ASN A 5 -24.64 -3.18 -28.99
CA ASN A 5 -24.00 -4.34 -29.64
C ASN A 5 -25.00 -5.29 -30.34
N THR A 6 -26.28 -5.25 -29.93
CA THR A 6 -27.39 -6.00 -30.51
C THR A 6 -28.06 -5.32 -31.72
N GLY A 7 -27.45 -4.27 -32.29
CA GLY A 7 -27.96 -3.56 -33.48
C GLY A 7 -29.19 -2.68 -33.24
N ARG A 8 -29.71 -2.63 -32.00
CA ARG A 8 -30.83 -1.76 -31.62
C ARG A 8 -30.34 -0.34 -31.41
N ILE A 9 -30.94 0.61 -32.13
CA ILE A 9 -30.65 2.04 -32.02
C ILE A 9 -31.38 2.58 -30.78
N LEU A 10 -30.62 3.02 -29.77
CA LEU A 10 -31.17 3.76 -28.64
C LEU A 10 -31.19 5.25 -28.99
N ARG A 11 -32.38 5.86 -29.04
CA ARG A 11 -32.55 7.31 -29.14
C ARG A 11 -32.45 7.88 -27.72
N ILE A 12 -31.41 8.69 -27.48
CA ILE A 12 -31.24 9.42 -26.21
C ILE A 12 -32.01 10.72 -26.37
N THR A 13 -32.90 11.01 -25.44
CA THR A 13 -33.64 12.27 -25.39
C THR A 13 -33.04 13.19 -24.32
N PRO A 14 -33.17 14.52 -24.43
CA PRO A 14 -32.49 15.46 -23.53
C PRO A 14 -32.90 15.28 -22.05
N GLU A 15 -34.10 14.77 -21.79
CA GLU A 15 -34.57 14.39 -20.46
C GLU A 15 -33.77 13.22 -19.84
N ASP A 16 -33.28 12.28 -20.65
CA ASP A 16 -32.43 11.18 -20.18
C ASP A 16 -31.05 11.68 -19.74
N GLU A 17 -30.54 12.73 -20.41
CA GLU A 17 -29.28 13.37 -20.05
C GLU A 17 -29.41 14.15 -18.74
N ALA A 18 -30.51 14.89 -18.58
CA ALA A 18 -30.83 15.58 -17.33
C ALA A 18 -31.00 14.59 -16.16
N ALA A 19 -31.66 13.45 -16.40
CA ALA A 19 -31.81 12.39 -15.40
C ALA A 19 -30.47 11.76 -15.00
N ARG A 20 -29.55 11.53 -15.97
CA ARG A 20 -28.19 11.06 -15.67
C ARG A 20 -27.37 12.09 -14.88
N ALA A 21 -27.47 13.37 -15.23
CA ALA A 21 -26.78 14.43 -14.52
C ALA A 21 -27.28 14.55 -13.06
N ALA A 22 -28.60 14.46 -12.85
CA ALA A 22 -29.20 14.45 -11.52
C ALA A 22 -28.78 13.21 -10.70
N ALA A 23 -28.74 12.02 -11.32
CA ALA A 23 -28.27 10.80 -10.67
C ALA A 23 -26.78 10.87 -10.29
N ALA A 24 -25.94 11.49 -11.12
CA ALA A 24 -24.53 11.71 -10.82
C ALA A 24 -24.32 12.68 -9.65
N ALA A 25 -25.12 13.75 -9.58
CA ALA A 25 -25.10 14.72 -8.48
C ALA A 25 -25.59 14.12 -7.14
N ALA A 26 -26.53 13.18 -7.19
CA ALA A 26 -27.03 12.50 -5.99
C ALA A 26 -25.99 11.53 -5.38
N ALA A 27 -25.03 11.04 -6.16
CA ALA A 27 -24.00 10.10 -5.70
C ALA A 27 -22.91 10.74 -4.82
N THR A 28 -22.87 12.08 -4.71
CA THR A 28 -21.74 12.81 -4.11
C THR A 28 -21.91 13.17 -2.62
N VAL A 29 -23.09 12.96 -2.01
CA VAL A 29 -23.43 13.55 -0.69
C VAL A 29 -23.40 12.55 0.48
N VAL A 30 -23.21 11.26 0.24
CA VAL A 30 -23.11 10.27 1.32
C VAL A 30 -21.64 10.09 1.70
N ALA A 31 -21.25 10.52 2.90
CA ALA A 31 -19.97 10.13 3.48
C ALA A 31 -19.89 8.59 3.42
N PRO A 32 -18.94 8.01 2.67
CA PRO A 32 -18.94 6.58 2.44
C PRO A 32 -18.81 5.90 3.80
N ASN A 33 -19.76 5.01 4.11
CA ASN A 33 -19.60 4.04 5.18
C ASN A 33 -18.47 3.09 4.75
N ILE A 34 -17.23 3.54 4.91
CA ILE A 34 -16.04 2.78 4.56
C ILE A 34 -15.90 1.70 5.61
N ASP A 35 -16.42 0.52 5.27
CA ASP A 35 -16.19 -0.72 5.99
C ASP A 35 -14.70 -0.85 6.34
N PRO A 36 -14.33 -0.86 7.63
CA PRO A 36 -12.95 -1.00 8.05
C PRO A 36 -12.25 -2.24 7.46
N ALA A 37 -13.00 -3.30 7.13
CA ALA A 37 -12.46 -4.51 6.50
C ALA A 37 -12.11 -4.33 5.02
N ARG A 38 -12.64 -3.30 4.35
CA ARG A 38 -12.35 -2.98 2.93
C ARG A 38 -11.17 -2.04 2.74
N ARG A 39 -10.52 -1.65 3.83
CA ARG A 39 -9.37 -0.77 3.79
C ARG A 39 -8.14 -1.52 3.27
N THR A 40 -7.51 -1.00 2.23
CA THR A 40 -6.36 -1.64 1.55
C THR A 40 -5.18 -1.85 2.51
N ASP A 41 -4.96 -0.95 3.46
CA ASP A 41 -3.94 -1.08 4.50
C ASP A 41 -4.20 -2.25 5.44
N VAL A 42 -5.47 -2.60 5.73
CA VAL A 42 -5.81 -3.74 6.61
C VAL A 42 -5.48 -5.07 5.94
N LEU A 43 -5.62 -5.16 4.61
CA LEU A 43 -5.30 -6.38 3.86
C LEU A 43 -3.79 -6.70 3.89
N PHE A 44 -2.93 -5.67 3.99
CA PHE A 44 -1.48 -5.84 3.93
C PHE A 44 -0.75 -5.52 5.23
N ARG A 45 -1.43 -4.94 6.23
CA ARG A 45 -0.83 -4.67 7.54
C ARG A 45 -0.70 -5.98 8.29
N VAL A 46 0.53 -6.46 8.34
CA VAL A 46 0.95 -7.53 9.25
C VAL A 46 0.76 -7.06 10.69
N ARG A 47 -0.14 -7.73 11.43
CA ARG A 47 -0.29 -7.53 12.87
C ARG A 47 0.94 -8.13 13.55
N ARG A 48 1.72 -7.32 14.24
CA ARG A 48 2.73 -7.80 15.20
C ARG A 48 2.13 -7.78 16.60
N GLU A 49 2.52 -8.72 17.43
CA GLU A 49 2.08 -8.78 18.82
C GLU A 49 2.55 -7.52 19.57
N GLU A 50 1.67 -7.00 20.43
CA GLU A 50 1.97 -5.87 21.31
C GLU A 50 3.08 -6.31 22.28
N GLY A 51 4.19 -5.56 22.32
CA GLY A 51 5.36 -5.91 23.14
C GLY A 51 6.44 -6.73 22.44
N HIS A 52 6.40 -6.91 21.11
CA HIS A 52 7.51 -7.52 20.38
C HIS A 52 8.72 -6.57 20.33
N GLU A 53 9.58 -6.66 21.34
CA GLU A 53 10.84 -5.92 21.41
C GLU A 53 11.88 -6.58 20.50
N LEU A 54 12.60 -5.74 19.73
CA LEU A 54 13.70 -6.24 18.92
C LEU A 54 14.83 -6.69 19.86
N SER A 55 15.27 -7.96 19.72
CA SER A 55 16.36 -8.48 20.53
C SER A 55 17.64 -7.66 20.34
N SER A 56 18.14 -7.05 21.43
CA SER A 56 19.36 -6.23 21.41
C SER A 56 20.60 -7.03 20.99
N TRP A 57 20.57 -8.35 21.13
CA TRP A 57 21.64 -9.24 20.67
C TRP A 57 21.92 -9.15 19.18
N TRP A 58 20.93 -8.77 18.35
CA TRP A 58 21.15 -8.50 16.93
C TRP A 58 22.06 -7.29 16.69
N MET A 59 21.89 -6.22 17.47
CA MET A 59 22.73 -5.02 17.36
C MET A 59 24.15 -5.31 17.86
N ILE A 60 24.27 -6.03 18.98
CA ILE A 60 25.56 -6.46 19.55
C ILE A 60 26.29 -7.38 18.55
N GLY A 61 25.58 -8.35 17.98
CA GLY A 61 26.14 -9.27 16.99
C GLY A 61 26.62 -8.53 15.75
N ALA A 62 25.82 -7.61 15.20
CA ALA A 62 26.21 -6.79 14.06
C ALA A 62 27.49 -6.00 14.34
N PHE A 63 27.58 -5.34 15.51
CA PHE A 63 28.77 -4.60 15.91
C PHE A 63 30.01 -5.52 15.99
N VAL A 64 29.91 -6.64 16.71
CA VAL A 64 31.02 -7.57 16.88
C VAL A 64 31.50 -8.15 15.55
N VAL A 65 30.57 -8.52 14.65
CA VAL A 65 30.90 -9.04 13.32
C VAL A 65 31.62 -8.00 12.47
N THR A 66 31.09 -6.77 12.40
CA THR A 66 31.71 -5.71 11.60
C THR A 66 33.08 -5.31 12.15
N SER A 67 33.20 -5.10 13.45
CA SER A 67 34.49 -4.80 14.08
C SER A 67 35.50 -5.93 13.89
N GLY A 68 35.07 -7.18 14.10
CA GLY A 68 35.90 -8.36 13.87
C GLY A 68 36.40 -8.45 12.42
N LEU A 69 35.52 -8.17 11.44
CA LEU A 69 35.88 -8.13 10.03
C LEU A 69 36.95 -7.06 9.76
N VAL A 70 36.74 -5.84 10.24
CA VAL A 70 37.71 -4.74 10.07
C VAL A 70 39.05 -5.09 10.70
N ILE A 71 39.05 -5.60 11.93
CA ILE A 71 40.27 -6.02 12.62
C ILE A 71 40.96 -7.13 11.84
N MET A 72 40.23 -8.14 11.37
CA MET A 72 40.79 -9.23 10.56
C MET A 72 41.47 -8.70 9.29
N LEU A 73 40.79 -7.81 8.56
CA LEU A 73 41.32 -7.22 7.33
C LEU A 73 42.60 -6.40 7.58
N LEU A 74 42.61 -5.59 8.64
CA LEU A 74 43.77 -4.75 8.99
C LEU A 74 44.92 -5.56 9.61
N SER A 75 44.62 -6.65 10.33
CA SER A 75 45.62 -7.53 10.94
C SER A 75 46.38 -8.37 9.91
N TRP A 76 45.87 -8.48 8.69
CA TRP A 76 46.55 -9.15 7.58
C TRP A 76 47.53 -8.23 6.83
N VAL A 77 47.57 -6.92 7.15
CA VAL A 77 48.53 -5.97 6.57
C VAL A 77 49.90 -6.15 7.25
N PRO A 78 50.94 -6.62 6.55
CA PRO A 78 52.27 -6.77 7.14
C PRO A 78 52.91 -5.38 7.38
N GLY A 79 53.29 -5.08 8.62
CA GLY A 79 53.98 -3.83 9.00
C GLY A 79 53.25 -2.90 9.98
N SER A 80 52.20 -3.38 10.66
CA SER A 80 51.38 -2.59 11.59
C SER A 80 51.86 -2.57 13.06
N SER A 81 53.14 -2.89 13.31
CA SER A 81 53.78 -2.87 14.64
C SER A 81 55.02 -1.99 14.65
#